data_AF-A0A419W9I4-F1
#
_entry.id   AF-A0A419W9I4-F1
#
_cell.length_a   1.000
_cell.length_b   1.000
_cell.length_c   1.000
_cell.angle_alpha   90.00
_cell.angle_beta   90.00
_cell.angle_gamma   90.00
#
_symmetry.space_group_name_H-M   'P 1'
#
loop_
_entity.id
_entity.type
_entity.pdbx_description
1 polymer ?
#
loop_
_entity_poly.entity_id
_entity_poly.type
_entity_poly.pdbx_seq_one_letter_code
_entity_poly.pdbx_strand_id
1 'polypeptide(L)'
;MSLNESKKRDFVTQLIVVLEQNTQLLTDKGFDPTAKITQLKSEVQAADTAEGKQIEAMAAAKDATQLANDTLDVAYSDGSATVDLITGLLGKNDNLVLEIKKLRKSRTPKSSSAPTEA
;
A
#
# COMPACT_ATOMS: atom_id res chain seq x y z
N MET A 1 -20.68 -12.38 -15.60
CA MET A 1 -19.67 -11.30 -15.59
C MET A 1 -20.07 -10.29 -14.52
N SER A 2 -19.18 -9.97 -13.58
CA SER A 2 -19.42 -8.93 -12.56
C SER A 2 -18.84 -7.59 -13.03
N LEU A 3 -19.52 -6.48 -12.75
CA LEU A 3 -19.01 -5.13 -13.01
C LEU A 3 -17.78 -4.84 -12.12
N ASN A 4 -16.81 -4.08 -12.65
CA ASN A 4 -15.74 -3.50 -11.83
C ASN A 4 -16.27 -2.27 -11.07
N GLU A 5 -15.52 -1.76 -10.09
CA GLU A 5 -15.97 -0.68 -9.18
C GLU A 5 -16.35 0.60 -9.91
N SER A 6 -15.54 1.04 -10.88
CA SER A 6 -15.85 2.20 -11.72
C SER A 6 -17.18 2.04 -12.45
N LYS A 7 -17.45 0.87 -13.04
CA LYS A 7 -18.73 0.60 -13.71
C LYS A 7 -19.90 0.48 -12.73
N LYS A 8 -19.67 -0.01 -11.49
CA LYS A 8 -20.71 -0.02 -10.45
C LYS A 8 -21.09 1.41 -10.04
N ARG A 9 -20.09 2.27 -9.85
CA ARG A 9 -20.31 3.69 -9.50
C ARG A 9 -21.04 4.43 -10.61
N ASP A 10 -20.58 4.28 -11.84
CA ASP A 10 -21.21 4.88 -13.02
C ASP A 10 -22.66 4.46 -13.16
N PHE A 11 -22.95 3.16 -13.00
CA PHE A 11 -24.31 2.65 -13.00
C PHE A 11 -25.18 3.29 -11.92
N VAL A 12 -24.72 3.37 -10.67
CA VAL A 12 -25.52 3.97 -9.57
C VAL A 12 -25.75 5.46 -9.81
N THR A 13 -24.75 6.21 -10.27
CA THR A 13 -24.88 7.63 -10.60
C THR A 13 -25.89 7.85 -11.73
N GLN A 14 -25.83 7.05 -12.80
CA GLN A 14 -26.80 7.12 -13.89
C GLN A 14 -28.21 6.74 -13.41
N LEU A 15 -28.32 5.72 -12.55
CA LEU A 15 -29.61 5.33 -11.97
C LEU A 15 -30.22 6.46 -11.13
N ILE A 16 -29.42 7.13 -10.30
CA ILE A 16 -29.88 8.31 -9.54
C ILE A 16 -30.45 9.37 -10.48
N VAL A 17 -29.72 9.72 -11.55
CA VAL A 17 -30.17 10.71 -12.54
C VAL A 17 -31.49 10.29 -13.20
N VAL A 18 -31.62 9.02 -13.58
CA VAL A 18 -32.87 8.50 -14.16
C VAL A 18 -34.02 8.61 -13.16
N LEU A 19 -33.81 8.26 -11.89
CA LEU A 19 -34.84 8.37 -10.86
C LEU A 19 -35.27 9.82 -10.63
N GLU A 20 -34.31 10.76 -10.58
CA GLU A 20 -34.59 12.19 -10.41
C GLU A 20 -35.42 12.76 -11.57
N GLN A 21 -35.01 12.45 -12.81
CA GLN A 21 -35.69 12.93 -14.02
C GLN A 21 -37.09 12.36 -14.20
N ASN A 22 -37.37 11.18 -13.62
CA ASN A 22 -38.64 10.47 -13.78
C ASN A 22 -39.51 10.49 -12.51
N THR A 23 -39.23 11.38 -11.55
CA THR A 23 -39.92 11.43 -10.26
C THR A 23 -41.44 11.45 -10.41
N GLN A 24 -41.99 12.33 -11.25
CA GLN A 24 -43.44 12.45 -11.45
C GLN A 24 -44.06 11.14 -11.99
N LEU A 25 -43.43 10.54 -13.01
CA LEU A 25 -43.90 9.29 -13.59
C LEU A 25 -43.91 8.16 -12.54
N LEU A 26 -42.90 8.11 -11.69
CA LEU A 26 -42.80 7.12 -10.63
C LEU A 26 -43.86 7.35 -9.55
N THR A 27 -44.08 8.59 -9.12
CA THR A 27 -45.10 8.93 -8.12
C THR A 27 -46.52 8.66 -8.65
N ASP A 28 -46.78 8.95 -9.92
CA ASP A 28 -48.07 8.63 -10.58
C ASP A 28 -48.34 7.12 -10.62
N LYS A 29 -47.28 6.31 -10.56
CA LYS A 29 -47.34 4.84 -10.44
C LYS A 29 -47.32 4.33 -9.00
N GLY A 30 -47.36 5.23 -8.01
CA GLY A 30 -47.40 4.89 -6.59
C GLY A 30 -46.04 4.63 -5.95
N PHE A 31 -44.94 5.03 -6.59
CA PHE A 31 -43.59 4.93 -6.02
C PHE A 31 -42.97 6.31 -5.84
N ASP A 32 -42.68 6.70 -4.59
CA ASP A 32 -41.89 7.90 -4.30
C ASP A 32 -40.38 7.53 -4.23
N PRO A 33 -39.57 7.96 -5.21
CA PRO A 33 -38.14 7.62 -5.24
C PRO A 33 -37.29 8.44 -4.26
N THR A 34 -37.83 9.48 -3.61
CA THR A 34 -37.05 10.49 -2.88
C THR A 34 -36.10 9.88 -1.86
N ALA A 35 -36.61 9.02 -0.98
CA ALA A 35 -35.78 8.37 0.05
C ALA A 35 -34.70 7.47 -0.55
N LYS A 36 -35.00 6.80 -1.68
CA LYS A 36 -34.04 5.93 -2.36
C LYS A 36 -32.93 6.73 -3.03
N ILE A 37 -33.26 7.84 -3.68
CA ILE A 37 -32.29 8.77 -4.27
C ILE A 37 -31.32 9.27 -3.18
N THR A 38 -31.85 9.74 -2.04
CA THR A 38 -31.04 10.20 -0.91
C THR A 38 -30.11 9.11 -0.40
N GLN A 39 -30.62 7.88 -0.24
CA GLN A 39 -29.81 6.75 0.19
C GLN A 39 -28.67 6.48 -0.80
N LEU A 40 -28.97 6.36 -2.10
CA LEU A 40 -27.96 6.03 -3.11
C LEU A 40 -26.87 7.10 -3.22
N LYS A 41 -27.24 8.39 -3.11
CA LYS A 41 -26.26 9.49 -3.05
C LYS A 41 -25.33 9.36 -1.84
N SER A 42 -25.89 9.05 -0.67
CA SER A 42 -25.11 8.84 0.55
C SER A 42 -24.16 7.65 0.43
N GLU A 43 -24.60 6.56 -0.20
CA GLU A 43 -23.79 5.36 -0.42
C GLU A 43 -22.63 5.62 -1.38
N VAL A 44 -22.86 6.33 -2.49
CA VAL A 44 -21.80 6.73 -3.43
C VAL A 44 -20.76 7.62 -2.72
N GLN A 45 -21.21 8.61 -1.96
CA GLN A 45 -20.30 9.49 -1.22
C GLN A 45 -19.48 8.74 -0.16
N ALA A 46 -20.10 7.77 0.53
CA ALA A 46 -19.40 6.93 1.50
C ALA A 46 -18.33 6.07 0.81
N ALA A 47 -18.63 5.53 -0.37
CA ALA A 47 -17.67 4.77 -1.17
C ALA A 47 -16.50 5.65 -1.65
N ASP A 48 -16.77 6.86 -2.16
CA ASP A 48 -15.73 7.84 -2.54
C ASP A 48 -14.80 8.17 -1.36
N THR A 49 -15.39 8.39 -0.19
CA THR A 49 -14.63 8.68 1.05
C THR A 49 -13.76 7.50 1.47
N ALA A 50 -14.29 6.26 1.37
CA ALA A 50 -13.54 5.06 1.71
C ALA A 50 -12.35 4.82 0.76
N GLU A 51 -12.52 5.06 -0.54
CA GLU A 51 -11.43 4.99 -1.51
C GLU A 51 -10.37 6.05 -1.26
N GLY A 52 -10.76 7.29 -0.92
CA GLY A 52 -9.82 8.33 -0.50
C GLY A 52 -8.93 7.87 0.67
N LYS A 53 -9.54 7.29 1.70
CA LYS A 53 -8.81 6.72 2.86
C LYS A 53 -7.92 5.55 2.47
N GLN A 54 -8.33 4.72 1.50
CA GLN A 54 -7.49 3.63 1.01
C GLN A 54 -6.23 4.18 0.33
N ILE A 55 -6.35 5.23 -0.47
CA ILE A 55 -5.22 5.89 -1.13
C ILE A 55 -4.26 6.49 -0.09
N GLU A 56 -4.80 7.19 0.90
CA GLU A 56 -4.01 7.74 2.02
C GLU A 56 -3.26 6.63 2.79
N ALA A 57 -3.93 5.52 3.09
CA ALA A 57 -3.32 4.39 3.77
C ALA A 57 -2.19 3.75 2.95
N MET A 58 -2.36 3.63 1.63
CA MET A 58 -1.31 3.14 0.73
C MET A 58 -0.09 4.08 0.69
N ALA A 59 -0.33 5.39 0.67
CA ALA A 59 0.75 6.39 0.74
C ALA A 59 1.50 6.28 2.08
N ALA A 60 0.78 6.24 3.20
CA ALA A 60 1.38 6.09 4.53
C ALA A 60 2.19 4.79 4.67
N ALA A 61 1.71 3.68 4.10
CA ALA A 61 2.44 2.42 4.11
C ALA A 61 3.75 2.50 3.29
N LYS A 62 3.74 3.21 2.16
CA LYS A 62 4.93 3.46 1.35
C LYS A 62 5.96 4.30 2.11
N ASP A 63 5.51 5.38 2.75
CA ASP A 63 6.38 6.26 3.54
C ASP A 63 6.99 5.51 4.73
N ALA A 64 6.19 4.70 5.44
CA ALA A 64 6.68 3.87 6.53
C ALA A 64 7.72 2.83 6.05
N THR A 65 7.53 2.26 4.86
CA THR A 65 8.48 1.32 4.26
C THR A 65 9.80 2.02 3.92
N GLN A 66 9.73 3.22 3.35
CA GLN A 66 10.92 4.01 3.04
C GLN A 66 11.69 4.35 4.33
N LEU A 67 10.99 4.87 5.34
CA LEU A 67 11.60 5.20 6.63
C LEU A 67 12.26 4.00 7.30
N ALA A 68 11.63 2.82 7.25
CA ALA A 68 12.19 1.59 7.79
C ALA A 68 13.50 1.20 7.09
N ASN A 69 13.54 1.29 5.76
CA ASN A 69 14.74 0.99 4.97
C ASN A 69 15.85 2.02 5.25
N ASP A 70 15.53 3.31 5.23
CA ASP A 70 16.51 4.38 5.52
C ASP A 70 17.10 4.21 6.92
N THR A 71 16.27 3.88 7.91
CA THR A 71 16.72 3.62 9.28
C THR A 71 17.62 2.39 9.36
N LEU A 72 17.31 1.31 8.61
CA LEU A 72 18.14 0.12 8.56
C LEU A 72 19.49 0.39 7.89
N ASP A 73 19.53 1.23 6.85
CA ASP A 73 20.77 1.61 6.18
C ASP A 73 21.68 2.42 7.11
N VAL A 74 21.11 3.37 7.86
CA VAL A 74 21.84 4.10 8.91
C VAL A 74 22.37 3.13 9.97
N ALA A 75 21.52 2.24 10.48
CA ALA A 75 21.93 1.25 11.48
C ALA A 75 23.04 0.33 10.96
N TYR A 76 22.99 -0.07 9.69
CA TYR A 76 24.04 -0.86 9.05
C TYR A 76 25.35 -0.08 8.89
N SER A 77 25.27 1.20 8.51
CA SER A 77 26.43 2.10 8.43
C SER A 77 27.09 2.27 9.79
N ASP A 78 26.32 2.57 10.82
CA ASP A 78 26.80 2.75 12.20
C ASP A 78 27.39 1.46 12.78
N GLY A 79 26.70 0.34 12.55
CA GLY A 79 27.23 -0.98 12.88
C GLY A 79 28.55 -1.24 12.16
N SER A 80 28.67 -0.81 10.90
CA SER A 80 29.89 -0.98 10.13
C SER A 80 31.04 -0.15 10.67
N ALA A 81 30.81 1.13 10.98
CA ALA A 81 31.79 2.01 11.60
C ALA A 81 32.25 1.48 12.97
N THR A 82 31.33 0.88 13.73
CA THR A 82 31.65 0.24 15.02
C THR A 82 32.62 -0.92 14.86
N VAL A 83 32.43 -1.80 13.86
CA VAL A 83 33.39 -2.88 13.57
C VAL A 83 34.77 -2.33 13.23
N ASP A 84 34.84 -1.21 12.49
CA ASP A 84 36.11 -0.59 12.10
C ASP A 84 36.83 -0.02 13.34
N LEU A 85 36.09 0.61 14.26
CA LEU A 85 36.62 1.05 15.56
C LEU A 85 37.17 -0.12 16.39
N ILE A 86 36.40 -1.20 16.53
CA ILE A 86 36.84 -2.41 17.26
C ILE A 86 38.10 -3.01 16.61
N THR A 87 38.15 -3.04 15.27
CA THR A 87 39.30 -3.53 14.52
C THR A 87 40.54 -2.66 14.76
N GLY A 88 40.38 -1.34 14.81
CA GLY A 88 41.46 -0.40 15.13
C GLY A 88 42.00 -0.58 16.55
N LEU A 89 41.13 -0.90 17.52
CA LEU A 89 41.49 -1.08 18.93
C LEU A 89 42.19 -2.41 19.21
N LEU A 90 41.63 -3.53 18.72
CA LEU A 90 42.08 -4.88 19.06
C LEU A 90 43.09 -5.45 18.04
N GLY A 91 43.14 -4.85 16.85
CA GLY A 91 43.93 -5.36 15.74
C GLY A 91 43.19 -6.40 14.92
N LYS A 92 43.57 -6.49 13.64
CA LYS A 92 42.86 -7.27 12.60
C LYS A 92 42.79 -8.78 12.81
N ASN A 93 43.66 -9.34 13.66
CA ASN A 93 43.80 -10.78 13.90
C ASN A 93 43.18 -11.21 15.24
N ASP A 94 42.60 -10.29 16.00
CA ASP A 94 41.91 -10.65 17.23
C ASP A 94 40.71 -11.56 16.95
N ASN A 95 40.50 -12.57 17.80
CA ASN A 95 39.44 -13.57 17.60
C ASN A 95 38.05 -12.93 17.55
N LEU A 96 37.79 -11.90 18.36
CA LEU A 96 36.51 -11.19 18.38
C LEU A 96 36.29 -10.44 17.05
N VAL A 97 37.33 -9.78 16.54
CA VAL A 97 37.28 -9.09 15.23
C VAL A 97 37.00 -10.09 14.10
N LEU A 98 37.62 -11.27 14.13
CA LEU A 98 37.39 -12.33 13.15
C LEU A 98 35.95 -12.85 13.20
N GLU A 99 35.36 -12.99 14.39
CA GLU A 99 33.97 -13.40 14.56
C GLU A 99 32.99 -12.35 14.05
N ILE A 100 33.17 -11.08 14.40
CA ILE A 100 32.33 -9.97 13.92
C ILE A 100 32.36 -9.88 12.39
N LYS A 101 33.53 -10.06 11.76
CA LYS A 101 33.66 -10.06 10.29
C LYS A 101 32.93 -11.21 9.61
N LYS A 102 32.78 -12.37 10.26
CA LYS A 102 31.99 -13.49 9.72
C LYS A 102 30.52 -13.12 9.57
N LEU A 103 29.97 -12.30 10.48
CA LEU A 103 28.57 -11.85 10.44
C LEU A 103 28.24 -11.02 9.18
N ARG A 104 29.21 -10.26 8.63
CA ARG A 104 29.03 -9.56 7.34
C ARG A 104 29.06 -10.51 6.14
N LYS A 105 29.85 -11.57 6.18
CA LYS A 105 30.04 -12.49 5.04
C LYS A 105 28.89 -13.48 4.83
N SER A 106 28.13 -13.83 5.87
CA SER A 106 27.10 -14.86 5.81
C SER A 106 25.79 -14.46 5.09
N ARG A 107 25.71 -13.27 4.48
CA ARG A 107 24.49 -12.74 3.85
C ARG A 107 24.63 -12.36 2.36
N THR A 108 25.54 -12.98 1.60
CA THR A 108 25.42 -12.93 0.13
C THR A 108 24.36 -13.95 -0.29
N PRO A 109 23.20 -13.56 -0.86
CA PRO A 109 22.35 -14.52 -1.53
C PRO A 109 23.15 -15.09 -2.70
N LYS A 110 23.42 -16.39 -2.66
CA LYS A 110 23.99 -17.12 -3.79
C LYS A 110 23.03 -16.95 -4.95
N SER A 111 23.40 -16.16 -5.97
CA SER A 111 22.61 -16.00 -7.19
C SER A 111 22.41 -17.39 -7.82
N SER A 112 21.24 -18.00 -7.62
CA SER A 112 20.85 -19.18 -8.36
C SER A 112 20.36 -18.71 -9.73
N SER A 113 21.18 -18.98 -10.74
CA SER A 113 20.88 -19.01 -12.16
C SER A 113 19.44 -19.44 -12.47
N ALA A 114 18.68 -18.60 -13.17
CA ALA A 114 17.55 -19.05 -13.96
C ALA A 114 18.06 -19.43 -15.37
N PRO A 115 17.77 -20.63 -15.90
CA PRO A 115 18.05 -20.94 -17.29
C PRO A 115 17.01 -20.25 -18.17
N THR A 116 17.49 -19.47 -19.13
CA THR A 116 16.71 -18.94 -20.25
C THR A 116 16.27 -20.12 -21.12
N GLU A 117 14.98 -20.43 -21.13
CA GLU A 117 14.38 -21.31 -22.15
C GLU A 117 14.51 -20.65 -23.54
N ALA A 118 14.92 -21.47 -24.50
CA ALA A 118 14.96 -21.18 -25.93
C ALA A 118 13.86 -21.98 -26.64
#